data_AF-K2MJA1-F1
#
_entry.id   AF-K2MJA1-F1
#
_cell.length_a   1.000
_cell.length_b   1.000
_cell.length_c   1.000
_cell.angle_alpha   90.00
_cell.angle_beta   90.00
_cell.angle_gamma   90.00
#
_symmetry.space_group_name_H-M   'P 1'
#
loop_
_entity.id
_entity.type
_entity.pdbx_description
1 polymer ?
#
loop_
_entity_poly.entity_id
_entity_poly.type
_entity_poly.pdbx_seq_one_letter_code
_entity_poly.pdbx_strand_id
1 'polypeptide(L)'
;MWSVVGACPRSRHRVRRGAIAALRMALLVVLALVAAASWVPAVHAVVLRLRGGTVDRAITVGRAVDTVLMDGVHITNGVAVVFDVPAMLPGVLRIELRNCVCDGGAQIYVRGYSGEPATDRSLEASVSGLSGSYCSLVFVHNLPALTNVTVRDSTTVTPGPMRYSQLSGLTDAVASPLVLYATSQLQTQLRVSNTVLRSSQAGGSAVYVGGGVDLQSSAVVLDGVLLEASGGPTAS
;
A
#
# COMPACT_ATOMS: atom_id res chain seq x y z
N MET A 1 -23.94 -2.39 92.75
CA MET A 1 -22.88 -3.24 92.16
C MET A 1 -23.52 -4.13 91.11
N TRP A 2 -22.88 -4.20 89.93
CA TRP A 2 -23.09 -5.11 88.80
C TRP A 2 -23.80 -4.59 87.54
N SER A 3 -23.10 -4.88 86.46
CA SER A 3 -23.15 -4.39 85.08
C SER A 3 -23.97 -5.34 84.23
N VAL A 4 -24.72 -4.81 83.26
CA VAL A 4 -25.28 -5.60 82.16
C VAL A 4 -24.84 -4.93 80.85
N VAL A 5 -23.76 -5.46 80.28
CA VAL A 5 -23.28 -5.12 78.94
C VAL A 5 -24.16 -5.86 77.93
N GLY A 6 -24.97 -5.10 77.18
CA GLY A 6 -25.67 -5.59 75.99
C GLY A 6 -24.75 -5.59 74.77
N ALA A 7 -24.35 -6.78 74.32
CA ALA A 7 -23.62 -6.96 73.06
C ALA A 7 -24.60 -6.95 71.86
N CYS A 8 -24.45 -5.98 70.96
CA CYS A 8 -25.19 -5.92 69.68
C CYS A 8 -24.46 -6.73 68.57
N PRO A 9 -25.12 -7.64 67.84
CA PRO A 9 -24.51 -8.37 66.74
C PRO A 9 -24.64 -7.57 65.43
N ARG A 10 -23.65 -6.72 65.10
CA ARG A 10 -23.70 -5.85 63.90
C ARG A 10 -22.71 -6.19 62.75
N SER A 11 -21.94 -7.27 62.82
CA SER A 11 -20.80 -7.47 61.90
C SER A 11 -21.03 -8.37 60.67
N ARG A 12 -22.06 -9.23 60.62
CA ARG A 12 -22.19 -10.24 59.53
C ARG A 12 -22.85 -9.74 58.23
N HIS A 13 -23.67 -8.68 58.29
CA HIS A 13 -24.41 -8.19 57.12
C HIS A 13 -23.56 -7.34 56.14
N ARG A 14 -22.54 -6.63 56.63
CA ARG A 14 -21.65 -5.84 55.77
C ARG A 14 -20.76 -6.71 54.89
N VAL A 15 -20.26 -7.83 55.42
CA VAL A 15 -19.38 -8.74 54.68
C VAL A 15 -20.11 -9.44 53.54
N ARG A 16 -21.35 -9.92 53.77
CA ARG A 16 -22.18 -10.52 52.70
C ARG A 16 -22.53 -9.53 51.59
N ARG A 17 -22.83 -8.26 51.93
CA ARG A 17 -23.11 -7.21 50.92
C ARG A 17 -21.89 -6.86 50.09
N GLY A 18 -20.69 -6.82 50.69
CA GLY A 18 -19.43 -6.63 49.98
C GLY A 18 -19.12 -7.75 48.99
N ALA A 19 -19.32 -9.01 49.40
CA ALA A 19 -19.11 -10.17 48.54
C ALA A 19 -20.06 -10.22 47.32
N ILE A 20 -21.34 -9.86 47.52
CA ILE A 20 -22.33 -9.81 46.43
C ILE A 20 -22.02 -8.64 45.46
N ALA A 21 -21.57 -7.51 45.99
CA ALA A 21 -21.15 -6.37 45.17
C ALA A 21 -19.90 -6.71 44.33
N ALA A 22 -18.90 -7.35 44.93
CA ALA A 22 -17.69 -7.79 44.24
C ALA A 22 -18.00 -8.82 43.13
N LEU A 23 -18.89 -9.78 43.39
CA LEU A 23 -19.31 -10.77 42.40
C LEU A 23 -20.05 -10.12 41.22
N ARG A 24 -20.94 -9.14 41.49
CA ARG A 24 -21.63 -8.39 40.42
C ARG A 24 -20.66 -7.57 39.58
N MET A 25 -19.68 -6.92 40.20
CA MET A 25 -18.66 -6.16 39.47
C MET A 25 -17.80 -7.08 38.60
N ALA A 26 -17.37 -8.22 39.13
CA ALA A 26 -16.63 -9.22 38.35
C ALA A 26 -17.45 -9.72 37.15
N LEU A 27 -18.74 -10.02 37.35
CA LEU A 27 -19.63 -10.46 36.28
C LEU A 27 -19.80 -9.40 35.18
N LEU A 28 -19.94 -8.12 35.57
CA LEU A 28 -20.05 -7.00 34.63
C LEU A 28 -18.76 -6.80 33.82
N VAL A 29 -17.59 -6.95 34.45
CA VAL A 29 -16.29 -6.88 33.76
C VAL A 29 -16.17 -8.02 32.74
N VAL A 30 -16.57 -9.24 33.11
CA VAL A 30 -16.56 -10.39 32.18
C VAL A 30 -17.52 -10.17 31.02
N LEU A 31 -18.74 -9.69 31.27
CA LEU A 31 -19.70 -9.37 30.21
C LEU A 31 -19.20 -8.25 29.28
N ALA A 32 -18.56 -7.23 29.83
CA ALA A 32 -17.95 -6.15 29.04
C ALA A 32 -16.80 -6.67 28.16
N LEU A 33 -15.95 -7.55 28.69
CA LEU A 33 -14.87 -8.18 27.91
C LEU A 33 -15.40 -9.08 26.79
N VAL A 34 -16.47 -9.86 27.05
CA VAL A 34 -17.09 -10.71 26.03
C VAL A 34 -17.78 -9.88 24.95
N ALA A 35 -18.47 -8.80 25.32
CA ALA A 35 -19.07 -7.87 24.37
C ALA A 35 -18.02 -7.12 23.54
N ALA A 36 -16.86 -6.79 24.13
CA ALA A 36 -15.74 -6.21 23.39
C ALA A 36 -15.10 -7.23 22.43
N ALA A 37 -14.96 -8.50 22.85
CA ALA A 37 -14.36 -9.54 22.02
C ALA A 37 -15.22 -9.93 20.81
N SER A 38 -16.55 -9.86 20.91
CA SER A 38 -17.46 -10.15 19.79
C SER A 38 -17.46 -9.07 18.70
N TRP A 39 -16.83 -7.93 18.96
CA TRP A 39 -16.68 -6.81 18.03
C TRP A 39 -15.30 -6.76 17.35
N VAL A 40 -14.41 -7.70 17.65
CA VAL A 40 -13.12 -7.83 16.96
C VAL A 40 -13.30 -8.84 15.83
N PRO A 41 -13.62 -8.43 14.60
CA PRO A 41 -13.53 -9.35 13.48
C PRO A 41 -12.07 -9.82 13.40
N ALA A 42 -11.84 -11.11 13.56
CA ALA A 42 -10.56 -11.73 13.23
C ALA A 42 -10.42 -11.69 11.70
N VAL A 43 -9.97 -10.56 11.18
CA VAL A 43 -9.67 -10.43 9.76
C VAL A 43 -8.39 -11.20 9.51
N HIS A 44 -8.53 -12.37 8.90
CA HIS A 44 -7.38 -13.17 8.49
C HIS A 44 -6.79 -12.51 7.26
N ALA A 45 -5.53 -12.10 7.35
CA ALA A 45 -4.81 -11.63 6.19
C ALA A 45 -4.67 -12.75 5.16
N VAL A 46 -5.00 -12.44 3.91
CA VAL A 46 -4.86 -13.33 2.77
C VAL A 46 -3.64 -12.88 1.98
N VAL A 47 -2.71 -13.81 1.76
CA VAL A 47 -1.59 -13.58 0.84
C VAL A 47 -2.06 -13.84 -0.59
N LEU A 48 -2.03 -12.82 -1.44
CA LEU A 48 -2.27 -12.99 -2.87
C LEU A 48 -0.97 -13.45 -3.54
N ARG A 49 -0.99 -14.64 -4.15
CA ARG A 49 0.16 -15.18 -4.88
C ARG A 49 -0.21 -15.55 -6.31
N LEU A 50 0.44 -14.93 -7.28
CA LEU A 50 0.33 -15.23 -8.70
C LEU A 50 1.70 -15.71 -9.21
N ARG A 51 1.72 -16.86 -9.88
CA ARG A 51 2.94 -17.46 -10.41
C ARG A 51 2.72 -17.88 -11.85
N GLY A 52 3.55 -17.39 -12.76
CA GLY A 52 3.34 -17.61 -14.18
C GLY A 52 2.01 -17.03 -14.68
N GLY A 53 1.58 -17.50 -15.84
CA GLY A 53 0.26 -17.17 -16.41
C GLY A 53 0.16 -15.75 -16.97
N THR A 54 -1.05 -15.42 -17.40
CA THR A 54 -1.35 -14.14 -18.07
C THR A 54 -2.48 -13.41 -17.36
N VAL A 55 -2.29 -12.11 -17.17
CA VAL A 55 -3.30 -11.16 -16.71
C VAL A 55 -3.66 -10.29 -17.91
N ASP A 56 -4.83 -10.56 -18.48
CA ASP A 56 -5.39 -9.88 -19.64
C ASP A 56 -6.69 -9.13 -19.31
N ARG A 57 -7.06 -9.10 -18.01
CA ARG A 57 -8.17 -8.32 -17.46
C ARG A 57 -7.65 -7.47 -16.31
N ALA A 58 -8.29 -6.32 -16.09
CA ALA A 58 -7.94 -5.43 -14.99
C ALA A 58 -8.13 -6.12 -13.63
N ILE A 59 -7.16 -5.94 -12.73
CA ILE A 59 -7.18 -6.47 -11.37
C ILE A 59 -6.98 -5.31 -10.40
N THR A 60 -7.81 -5.25 -9.36
CA THR A 60 -7.59 -4.37 -8.21
C THR A 60 -7.42 -5.24 -6.97
N VAL A 61 -6.25 -5.15 -6.35
CA VAL A 61 -5.88 -5.85 -5.12
C VAL A 61 -6.01 -4.89 -3.96
N GLY A 62 -6.69 -5.30 -2.90
CA GLY A 62 -6.89 -4.45 -1.73
C GLY A 62 -7.45 -5.27 -0.57
N ARG A 63 -8.78 -5.35 -0.46
CA ARG A 63 -9.49 -5.89 0.71
C ARG A 63 -8.93 -7.23 1.19
N ALA A 64 -8.69 -7.31 2.50
CA ALA A 64 -8.19 -8.48 3.22
C ALA A 64 -6.79 -8.98 2.79
N VAL A 65 -6.05 -8.19 2.01
CA VAL A 65 -4.68 -8.52 1.59
C VAL A 65 -3.71 -7.61 2.34
N ASP A 66 -2.65 -8.20 2.88
CA ASP A 66 -1.46 -7.48 3.39
C ASP A 66 -0.23 -7.73 2.50
N THR A 67 -0.20 -8.87 1.81
CA THR A 67 0.95 -9.35 1.04
C THR A 67 0.53 -9.77 -0.36
N VAL A 68 1.23 -9.25 -1.37
CA VAL A 68 1.07 -9.61 -2.78
C VAL A 68 2.39 -10.09 -3.35
N LEU A 69 2.40 -11.28 -3.93
CA LEU A 69 3.56 -11.89 -4.57
C LEU A 69 3.21 -12.26 -6.01
N MET A 70 3.83 -11.61 -6.98
CA MET A 70 3.72 -11.91 -8.41
C MET A 70 5.08 -12.36 -8.94
N ASP A 71 5.14 -13.55 -9.54
CA ASP A 71 6.39 -14.16 -9.99
C ASP A 71 6.22 -14.77 -11.39
N GLY A 72 6.85 -14.18 -12.40
CA GLY A 72 6.75 -14.64 -13.79
C GLY A 72 5.40 -14.39 -14.46
N VAL A 73 4.61 -13.43 -13.96
CA VAL A 73 3.28 -13.12 -14.52
C VAL A 73 3.41 -12.21 -15.75
N HIS A 74 2.68 -12.52 -16.82
CA HIS A 74 2.60 -11.68 -18.02
C HIS A 74 1.34 -10.81 -18.00
N ILE A 75 1.48 -9.49 -18.03
CA ILE A 75 0.38 -8.52 -18.01
C ILE A 75 0.27 -7.91 -19.42
N THR A 76 -0.91 -7.93 -20.03
CA THR A 76 -1.06 -7.55 -21.44
C THR A 76 -2.38 -6.85 -21.73
N ASN A 77 -2.68 -6.59 -23.00
CA ASN A 77 -3.94 -6.00 -23.48
C ASN A 77 -4.30 -4.65 -22.84
N GLY A 78 -3.29 -3.85 -22.47
CA GLY A 78 -3.51 -2.50 -21.96
C GLY A 78 -4.18 -2.46 -20.58
N VAL A 79 -4.21 -3.57 -19.84
CA VAL A 79 -4.92 -3.63 -18.56
C VAL A 79 -4.15 -3.00 -17.42
N ALA A 80 -4.89 -2.59 -16.40
CA ALA A 80 -4.35 -2.08 -15.15
C ALA A 80 -4.33 -3.17 -14.08
N VAL A 81 -3.18 -3.37 -13.45
CA VAL A 81 -3.05 -4.08 -12.18
C VAL A 81 -2.85 -3.03 -11.09
N VAL A 82 -3.83 -2.90 -10.19
CA VAL A 82 -3.85 -1.85 -9.17
C VAL A 82 -3.68 -2.48 -7.80
N PHE A 83 -2.62 -2.11 -7.08
CA PHE A 83 -2.46 -2.38 -5.66
C PHE A 83 -2.99 -1.17 -4.88
N ASP A 84 -4.20 -1.30 -4.36
CA ASP A 84 -4.94 -0.26 -3.66
C ASP A 84 -4.60 -0.25 -2.16
N VAL A 85 -3.52 0.45 -1.82
CA VAL A 85 -2.95 0.50 -0.46
C VAL A 85 -3.98 0.93 0.61
N PRO A 86 -4.86 1.92 0.38
CA PRO A 86 -5.93 2.25 1.32
C PRO A 86 -6.94 1.11 1.57
N ALA A 87 -7.15 0.23 0.59
CA ALA A 87 -8.08 -0.89 0.72
C ALA A 87 -7.44 -2.16 1.33
N MET A 88 -6.11 -2.21 1.43
CA MET A 88 -5.38 -3.29 2.11
C MET A 88 -5.56 -3.24 3.62
N LEU A 89 -5.09 -4.30 4.31
CA LEU A 89 -5.19 -4.38 5.76
C LEU A 89 -4.28 -3.36 6.48
N PRO A 90 -4.62 -2.97 7.71
CA PRO A 90 -3.69 -2.25 8.59
C PRO A 90 -2.39 -3.03 8.82
N GLY A 91 -1.30 -2.33 9.11
CA GLY A 91 0.01 -2.91 9.40
C GLY A 91 1.01 -2.80 8.25
N VAL A 92 1.98 -3.74 8.26
CA VAL A 92 3.07 -3.75 7.28
C VAL A 92 2.60 -4.42 6.01
N LEU A 93 2.50 -3.64 4.94
CA LEU A 93 2.08 -4.10 3.62
C LEU A 93 3.29 -4.50 2.79
N ARG A 94 3.17 -5.59 2.02
CA ARG A 94 4.23 -6.07 1.15
C ARG A 94 3.72 -6.33 -0.27
N ILE A 95 4.38 -5.74 -1.26
CA ILE A 95 4.10 -5.96 -2.68
C ILE A 95 5.41 -6.39 -3.33
N GLU A 96 5.44 -7.58 -3.93
CA GLU A 96 6.62 -8.13 -4.57
C GLU A 96 6.30 -8.59 -5.99
N LEU A 97 6.98 -8.00 -6.97
CA LEU A 97 6.96 -8.39 -8.38
C LEU A 97 8.33 -8.93 -8.77
N ARG A 98 8.37 -10.15 -9.29
CA ARG A 98 9.59 -10.84 -9.72
C ARG A 98 9.42 -11.35 -11.13
N ASN A 99 10.36 -10.99 -12.01
CA ASN A 99 10.41 -11.49 -13.39
C ASN A 99 9.08 -11.34 -14.14
N CYS A 100 8.28 -10.34 -13.79
CA CYS A 100 7.02 -10.08 -14.47
C CYS A 100 7.28 -9.43 -15.83
N VAL A 101 6.40 -9.71 -16.78
CA VAL A 101 6.43 -9.11 -18.11
C VAL A 101 5.19 -8.26 -18.28
N CYS A 102 5.30 -7.08 -18.87
CA CYS A 102 4.18 -6.18 -19.12
C CYS A 102 4.27 -5.64 -20.54
N ASP A 103 3.22 -5.83 -21.33
CA ASP A 103 3.18 -5.38 -22.73
C ASP A 103 1.84 -4.75 -23.11
N GLY A 104 1.78 -4.19 -24.32
CA GLY A 104 0.51 -3.80 -24.95
C GLY A 104 -0.21 -2.65 -24.25
N GLY A 105 0.51 -1.80 -23.52
CA GLY A 105 -0.04 -0.66 -22.77
C GLY A 105 -0.35 -0.98 -21.31
N ALA A 106 0.08 -2.15 -20.81
CA ALA A 106 -0.15 -2.59 -19.45
C ALA A 106 0.43 -1.63 -18.41
N GLN A 107 -0.31 -1.45 -17.32
CA GLN A 107 0.02 -0.48 -16.27
C GLN A 107 -0.08 -1.13 -14.90
N ILE A 108 0.97 -0.96 -14.10
CA ILE A 108 1.07 -1.50 -12.74
C ILE A 108 1.02 -0.32 -11.78
N TYR A 109 -0.05 -0.21 -11.03
CA TYR A 109 -0.30 0.90 -10.11
C TYR A 109 -0.05 0.47 -8.68
N VAL A 110 0.76 1.25 -7.96
CA VAL A 110 0.74 1.30 -6.50
C VAL A 110 -0.01 2.58 -6.13
N ARG A 111 -1.27 2.43 -5.69
CA ARG A 111 -2.18 3.53 -5.40
C ARG A 111 -2.25 3.79 -3.89
N GLY A 112 -1.82 4.97 -3.48
CA GLY A 112 -1.90 5.50 -2.12
C GLY A 112 -3.20 6.26 -1.83
N TYR A 113 -3.16 7.09 -0.80
CA TYR A 113 -4.26 7.90 -0.28
C TYR A 113 -4.39 9.22 -1.03
N SER A 114 -5.60 9.55 -1.50
CA SER A 114 -5.86 10.85 -2.13
C SER A 114 -5.76 12.05 -1.16
N GLY A 115 -5.66 11.79 0.14
CA GLY A 115 -5.43 12.76 1.21
C GLY A 115 -4.39 12.25 2.19
N GLU A 116 -4.48 12.63 3.47
CA GLU A 116 -3.51 12.22 4.48
C GLU A 116 -3.46 10.68 4.62
N PRO A 117 -2.27 10.05 4.53
CA PRO A 117 -2.12 8.62 4.73
C PRO A 117 -2.50 8.16 6.14
N ALA A 118 -3.02 6.95 6.25
CA ALA A 118 -3.22 6.34 7.57
C ALA A 118 -1.87 6.04 8.24
N THR A 119 -1.77 6.33 9.54
CA THR A 119 -0.55 6.17 10.34
C THR A 119 -0.35 4.76 10.88
N ASP A 120 -1.34 3.89 10.73
CA ASP A 120 -1.33 2.48 11.14
C ASP A 120 -0.75 1.55 10.07
N ARG A 121 -0.09 2.10 9.04
CA ARG A 121 0.45 1.33 7.90
C ARG A 121 1.84 1.75 7.50
N SER A 122 2.59 0.78 6.98
CA SER A 122 3.84 0.97 6.23
C SER A 122 3.81 0.11 4.97
N LEU A 123 4.67 0.42 4.00
CA LEU A 123 4.69 -0.29 2.72
C LEU A 123 6.11 -0.67 2.29
N GLU A 124 6.31 -1.95 2.02
CA GLU A 124 7.48 -2.47 1.31
C GLU A 124 7.07 -2.92 -0.09
N ALA A 125 7.50 -2.18 -1.11
CA ALA A 125 7.28 -2.53 -2.51
C ALA A 125 8.61 -2.92 -3.16
N SER A 126 8.67 -4.11 -3.78
CA SER A 126 9.85 -4.58 -4.50
C SER A 126 9.47 -5.04 -5.89
N VAL A 127 10.15 -4.48 -6.89
CA VAL A 127 10.02 -4.82 -8.30
C VAL A 127 11.39 -5.26 -8.78
N SER A 128 11.52 -6.49 -9.23
CA SER A 128 12.77 -7.04 -9.75
C SER A 128 12.55 -7.81 -11.04
N GLY A 129 13.40 -7.59 -12.04
CA GLY A 129 13.25 -8.28 -13.32
C GLY A 129 11.97 -7.89 -14.09
N LEU A 130 11.37 -6.73 -13.82
CA LEU A 130 10.22 -6.28 -14.61
C LEU A 130 10.69 -5.95 -16.03
N SER A 131 10.02 -6.50 -17.03
CA SER A 131 10.40 -6.28 -18.41
C SER A 131 9.22 -6.07 -19.35
N GLY A 132 9.43 -5.38 -20.46
CA GLY A 132 8.46 -5.33 -21.54
C GLY A 132 8.36 -3.99 -22.27
N SER A 133 7.44 -3.94 -23.23
CA SER A 133 7.26 -2.85 -24.18
C SER A 133 5.82 -2.33 -24.15
N TYR A 134 5.65 -1.01 -24.09
CA TYR A 134 4.41 -0.38 -23.67
C TYR A 134 4.02 -0.79 -22.24
N CYS A 135 4.98 -0.66 -21.32
CA CYS A 135 4.76 -0.92 -19.91
C CYS A 135 4.99 0.34 -19.08
N SER A 136 4.16 0.53 -18.06
CA SER A 136 4.37 1.60 -17.08
C SER A 136 4.16 1.11 -15.65
N LEU A 137 5.14 1.41 -14.79
CA LEU A 137 5.03 1.30 -13.34
C LEU A 137 4.67 2.67 -12.77
N VAL A 138 3.57 2.73 -12.03
CA VAL A 138 2.95 3.99 -11.63
C VAL A 138 2.76 4.02 -10.12
N PHE A 139 3.34 5.00 -9.47
CA PHE A 139 3.05 5.35 -8.09
C PHE A 139 2.17 6.59 -8.10
N VAL A 140 0.99 6.47 -7.50
CA VAL A 140 0.01 7.55 -7.46
C VAL A 140 -0.50 7.76 -6.05
N HIS A 141 -0.78 9.02 -5.69
CA HIS A 141 -1.31 9.41 -4.40
C HIS A 141 -0.34 9.21 -3.24
N ASN A 142 -0.72 9.63 -2.03
CA ASN A 142 0.18 9.64 -0.88
C ASN A 142 0.40 8.22 -0.35
N LEU A 143 1.63 7.73 -0.38
CA LEU A 143 1.98 6.44 0.19
C LEU A 143 2.08 6.56 1.73
N PRO A 144 1.89 5.48 2.50
CA PRO A 144 2.07 5.49 3.95
C PRO A 144 3.46 6.00 4.36
N ALA A 145 3.59 6.50 5.59
CA ALA A 145 4.91 6.78 6.14
C ALA A 145 5.77 5.50 6.19
N LEU A 146 7.10 5.66 6.20
CA LEU A 146 8.06 4.55 6.21
C LEU A 146 7.90 3.61 5.00
N THR A 147 7.54 4.17 3.85
CA THR A 147 7.45 3.40 2.61
C THR A 147 8.83 3.18 1.99
N ASN A 148 9.18 1.93 1.68
CA ASN A 148 10.38 1.58 0.94
C ASN A 148 10.00 0.92 -0.39
N VAL A 149 10.40 1.56 -1.48
CA VAL A 149 10.18 1.09 -2.85
C VAL A 149 11.53 0.77 -3.49
N THR A 150 11.67 -0.45 -3.97
CA THR A 150 12.83 -0.89 -4.74
C THR A 150 12.41 -1.32 -6.13
N VAL A 151 13.09 -0.81 -7.15
CA VAL A 151 12.96 -1.24 -8.54
C VAL A 151 14.37 -1.63 -9.01
N ARG A 152 14.57 -2.88 -9.39
CA ARG A 152 15.91 -3.34 -9.77
C ARG A 152 15.94 -4.31 -10.93
N ASP A 153 17.08 -4.37 -11.61
CA ASP A 153 17.38 -5.36 -12.64
C ASP A 153 16.24 -5.43 -13.69
N SER A 154 15.65 -4.29 -14.03
CA SER A 154 14.40 -4.18 -14.82
C SER A 154 14.64 -3.46 -16.15
N THR A 155 13.81 -3.72 -17.17
CA THR A 155 13.96 -3.12 -18.51
C THR A 155 12.59 -2.86 -19.13
N THR A 156 12.15 -1.62 -19.09
CA THR A 156 10.82 -1.21 -19.56
C THR A 156 10.92 -0.10 -20.59
N VAL A 157 10.20 -0.28 -21.71
CA VAL A 157 10.20 0.65 -22.82
C VAL A 157 8.78 1.12 -23.10
N THR A 158 8.59 2.42 -23.35
CA THR A 158 7.35 3.00 -23.88
C THR A 158 7.63 3.59 -25.26
N PRO A 159 7.51 2.80 -26.34
CA PRO A 159 7.87 3.25 -27.68
C PRO A 159 6.80 4.11 -28.35
N GLY A 160 5.58 4.14 -27.80
CA GLY A 160 4.46 4.95 -28.27
C GLY A 160 3.59 5.46 -27.12
N PRO A 161 2.44 6.09 -27.42
CA PRO A 161 1.59 6.71 -26.41
C PRO A 161 0.98 5.69 -25.44
N MET A 162 0.90 6.08 -24.16
CA MET A 162 0.29 5.31 -23.08
C MET A 162 -1.02 5.97 -22.63
N ARG A 163 -1.99 5.18 -22.14
CA ARG A 163 -3.30 5.69 -21.67
C ARG A 163 -3.48 5.47 -20.18
N TYR A 164 -3.18 6.50 -19.38
CA TYR A 164 -3.33 6.47 -17.92
C TYR A 164 -4.77 6.72 -17.46
N SER A 165 -5.70 5.86 -17.91
CA SER A 165 -7.14 6.02 -17.64
C SER A 165 -7.53 6.04 -16.16
N GLN A 166 -6.68 5.49 -15.28
CA GLN A 166 -6.90 5.51 -13.83
C GLN A 166 -6.50 6.83 -13.16
N LEU A 167 -5.85 7.75 -13.89
CA LEU A 167 -5.30 8.99 -13.35
C LEU A 167 -6.06 10.21 -13.87
N SER A 168 -7.06 10.64 -13.10
CA SER A 168 -7.74 11.91 -13.37
C SER A 168 -6.75 13.06 -13.30
N GLY A 169 -6.69 13.88 -14.34
CA GLY A 169 -5.82 15.06 -14.42
C GLY A 169 -4.41 14.79 -14.95
N LEU A 170 -4.03 13.53 -15.21
CA LEU A 170 -2.77 13.23 -15.89
C LEU A 170 -2.94 13.40 -17.40
N THR A 171 -2.89 14.65 -17.87
CA THR A 171 -3.01 14.98 -19.30
C THR A 171 -1.66 15.05 -20.02
N ASP A 172 -0.58 15.27 -19.26
CA ASP A 172 0.70 15.68 -19.84
C ASP A 172 1.70 14.52 -19.99
N ALA A 173 1.46 13.40 -19.29
CA ALA A 173 2.29 12.20 -19.47
C ALA A 173 1.88 11.46 -20.74
N VAL A 174 2.65 11.66 -21.82
CA VAL A 174 2.39 11.03 -23.12
C VAL A 174 2.81 9.55 -23.11
N ALA A 175 4.01 9.26 -22.61
CA ALA A 175 4.58 7.92 -22.57
C ALA A 175 5.74 7.88 -21.57
N SER A 176 5.58 7.12 -20.48
CA SER A 176 6.63 6.99 -19.47
C SER A 176 6.61 5.64 -18.78
N PRO A 177 7.75 4.92 -18.72
CA PRO A 177 7.81 3.62 -18.05
C PRO A 177 7.78 3.71 -16.52
N LEU A 178 8.14 4.87 -15.95
CA LEU A 178 8.04 5.11 -14.50
C LEU A 178 7.33 6.43 -14.24
N VAL A 179 6.21 6.39 -13.52
CA VAL A 179 5.38 7.56 -13.24
C VAL A 179 5.22 7.75 -11.73
N LEU A 180 5.51 8.95 -11.24
CA LEU A 180 5.20 9.42 -9.90
C LEU A 180 4.18 10.56 -10.02
N TYR A 181 2.97 10.37 -9.52
CA TYR A 181 1.90 11.36 -9.71
C TYR A 181 1.10 11.66 -8.44
N ALA A 182 0.97 12.95 -8.13
CA ALA A 182 0.20 13.43 -6.97
C ALA A 182 0.58 12.74 -5.66
N THR A 183 1.87 12.47 -5.47
CA THR A 183 2.41 11.75 -4.32
C THR A 183 3.08 12.74 -3.36
N SER A 184 2.50 12.97 -2.19
CA SER A 184 3.20 13.52 -1.02
C SER A 184 3.81 12.36 -0.23
N GLN A 185 5.11 12.43 -0.02
CA GLN A 185 5.93 11.34 0.46
C GLN A 185 6.62 11.76 1.75
N LEU A 186 6.14 11.25 2.88
CA LEU A 186 6.76 11.45 4.19
C LEU A 186 7.60 10.23 4.56
N GLN A 187 8.90 10.43 4.78
CA GLN A 187 9.83 9.36 5.19
C GLN A 187 9.80 8.14 4.26
N THR A 188 9.79 8.38 2.95
CA THR A 188 9.79 7.31 1.95
C THR A 188 11.11 7.22 1.20
N GLN A 189 11.46 6.04 0.74
CA GLN A 189 12.61 5.83 -0.13
C GLN A 189 12.16 5.14 -1.43
N LEU A 190 12.53 5.71 -2.57
CA LEU A 190 12.45 5.06 -3.87
C LEU A 190 13.87 4.80 -4.36
N ARG A 191 14.27 3.53 -4.45
CA ARG A 191 15.55 3.13 -5.02
C ARG A 191 15.33 2.42 -6.34
N VAL A 192 15.88 2.96 -7.42
CA VAL A 192 15.93 2.34 -8.74
C VAL A 192 17.37 1.95 -9.02
N SER A 193 17.64 0.69 -9.34
CA SER A 193 19.00 0.21 -9.61
C SER A 193 19.12 -0.76 -10.77
N ASN A 194 20.22 -0.74 -11.52
CA ASN A 194 20.44 -1.65 -12.67
C ASN A 194 19.23 -1.72 -13.61
N THR A 195 18.59 -0.58 -13.89
CA THR A 195 17.29 -0.55 -14.58
C THR A 195 17.38 0.30 -15.83
N VAL A 196 16.71 -0.13 -16.89
CA VAL A 196 16.57 0.61 -18.15
C VAL A 196 15.14 1.14 -18.27
N LEU A 197 15.00 2.45 -18.35
CA LEU A 197 13.74 3.15 -18.56
C LEU A 197 13.85 3.98 -19.84
N ARG A 198 13.13 3.56 -20.89
CA ARG A 198 13.18 4.23 -22.19
C ARG A 198 11.81 4.66 -22.65
N SER A 199 11.68 5.91 -23.08
CA SER A 199 10.54 6.41 -23.84
C SER A 199 11.00 6.83 -25.23
N SER A 200 10.43 6.25 -26.29
CA SER A 200 10.78 6.62 -27.69
C SER A 200 9.71 7.48 -28.36
N GLN A 201 8.62 7.77 -27.63
CA GLN A 201 7.56 8.64 -28.07
C GLN A 201 7.99 10.11 -27.95
N ALA A 202 7.77 10.90 -29.00
CA ALA A 202 8.01 12.34 -28.94
C ALA A 202 7.17 12.99 -27.83
N GLY A 203 7.81 13.78 -26.96
CA GLY A 203 7.19 14.36 -25.77
C GLY A 203 7.03 13.39 -24.59
N GLY A 204 7.48 12.15 -24.74
CA GLY A 204 7.55 11.18 -23.64
C GLY A 204 8.76 11.41 -22.73
N SER A 205 8.79 10.71 -21.59
CA SER A 205 9.85 10.80 -20.60
C SER A 205 10.22 9.43 -20.05
N ALA A 206 11.49 9.20 -19.70
CA ALA A 206 11.92 7.97 -19.02
C ALA A 206 11.32 7.85 -17.60
N VAL A 207 11.19 9.00 -16.93
CA VAL A 207 10.51 9.13 -15.64
C VAL A 207 9.61 10.35 -15.73
N TYR A 208 8.35 10.22 -15.35
CA TYR A 208 7.42 11.34 -15.23
C TYR A 208 7.14 11.62 -13.76
N VAL A 209 7.24 12.89 -13.36
CA VAL A 209 6.91 13.37 -12.02
C VAL A 209 5.94 14.53 -12.17
N GLY A 210 4.75 14.44 -11.59
CA GLY A 210 3.72 15.47 -11.78
C GLY A 210 2.62 15.47 -10.72
N GLY A 211 1.68 16.41 -10.82
CA GLY A 211 0.55 16.49 -9.88
C GLY A 211 0.93 16.99 -8.48
N GLY A 212 2.01 17.76 -8.34
CA GLY A 212 2.44 18.32 -7.05
C GLY A 212 3.13 17.32 -6.13
N VAL A 213 3.99 16.45 -6.68
CA VAL A 213 4.82 15.54 -5.87
C VAL A 213 5.64 16.32 -4.86
N ASP A 214 5.60 15.90 -3.61
CA ASP A 214 6.33 16.50 -2.50
C ASP A 214 7.11 15.42 -1.72
N LEU A 215 8.38 15.69 -1.41
CA LEU A 215 9.31 14.75 -0.79
C LEU A 215 9.76 15.28 0.57
N GLN A 216 9.06 14.90 1.64
CA GLN A 216 9.39 15.29 3.01
C GLN A 216 10.18 14.20 3.72
N SER A 217 11.44 14.47 4.06
CA SER A 217 12.35 13.46 4.62
C SER A 217 12.43 12.19 3.76
N SER A 218 12.25 12.33 2.46
CA SER A 218 12.21 11.24 1.49
C SER A 218 13.44 11.27 0.59
N ALA A 219 13.79 10.11 0.01
CA ALA A 219 14.93 9.98 -0.88
C ALA A 219 14.57 9.22 -2.16
N VAL A 220 15.04 9.74 -3.30
CA VAL A 220 15.04 9.02 -4.58
C VAL A 220 16.49 8.70 -4.94
N VAL A 221 16.79 7.43 -5.14
CA VAL A 221 18.14 6.94 -5.43
C VAL A 221 18.11 6.22 -6.76
N LEU A 222 18.92 6.69 -7.71
CA LEU A 222 19.12 6.06 -9.02
C LEU A 222 20.56 5.56 -9.10
N ASP A 223 20.76 4.25 -9.28
CA ASP A 223 22.07 3.60 -9.22
C ASP A 223 22.26 2.61 -10.37
N GLY A 224 23.12 2.92 -11.34
CA GLY A 224 23.25 2.08 -12.55
C GLY A 224 21.97 2.06 -13.40
N VAL A 225 21.28 3.20 -13.51
CA VAL A 225 20.05 3.35 -14.29
C VAL A 225 20.33 3.99 -15.64
N LEU A 226 19.79 3.43 -16.72
CA LEU A 226 19.78 4.04 -18.06
C LEU A 226 18.43 4.71 -18.29
N LEU A 227 18.43 6.03 -18.48
CA LEU A 227 17.25 6.83 -18.78
C LEU A 227 17.34 7.36 -20.21
N GLU A 228 16.37 7.03 -21.05
CA GLU A 228 16.30 7.51 -22.43
C GLU A 228 14.92 8.09 -22.73
N ALA A 229 14.88 9.27 -23.32
CA ALA A 229 13.65 9.91 -23.78
C ALA A 229 13.89 10.51 -25.17
N SER A 230 13.02 10.20 -26.13
CA SER A 230 13.08 10.80 -27.47
C SER A 230 12.52 12.22 -27.41
N GLY A 231 13.39 13.22 -27.48
CA GLY A 231 13.02 14.63 -27.49
C GLY A 231 12.15 14.97 -28.70
N GLY A 232 10.91 15.39 -28.45
CA GLY A 232 10.20 16.35 -29.30
C GLY A 232 10.36 17.74 -28.66
N PRO A 233 10.17 18.85 -29.40
CA PRO A 233 10.37 20.18 -28.86
C PRO A 233 9.58 20.34 -27.56
N THR A 234 10.29 20.63 -26.48
CA THR A 234 9.72 20.91 -25.16
C THR A 234 8.73 22.06 -25.32
N ALA A 235 7.47 21.86 -24.96
CA ALA A 235 6.56 22.98 -24.75
C ALA A 235 7.10 23.77 -23.55
N SER A 236 7.59 24.97 -23.83
CA SER A 236 8.08 25.99 -22.91
C SER A 236 6.95 26.56 -22.06
#